data_AF-A0A7G1IQL9-F1
#
_entry.id   AF-A0A7G1IQL9-F1
#
_cell.length_a   1.000
_cell.length_b   1.000
_cell.length_c   1.000
_cell.angle_alpha   90.00
_cell.angle_beta   90.00
_cell.angle_gamma   90.00
#
_symmetry.space_group_name_H-M   'P 1'
#
loop_
_entity.id
_entity.type
_entity.pdbx_description
1 polymer ?
#
loop_
_entity_poly.entity_id
_entity_poly.type
_entity_poly.pdbx_seq_one_letter_code
_entity_poly.pdbx_strand_id
1 'polypeptide(L)'
;MLFIGWAAYRGIPHWQSIPSTWDAVWHANTVRFILDTGQASPTHMGELRNVETHALLYYPSVFHALAAVFCQLTGAAATTGYTLNSLAAAIWLFPVSAAVLTWRAVRTHTTEWRTAGAAATAAALSASFTAVPYVEFDTAAMPNLAAYGVAVPTMALITSTLRHRDRIPVAVLAFVGVLSVHISGGLVVVLLVSAWWLFDALWHPVRGRLADLLTLAGVAVISGLIMLPQFLSVQQQEDIIAGHSFLTYLSKKRGLFDAVFQHSRHLNDFPVQYGLILLAAVGGFMLLVKKIWWPLAVWLLLVVMNVNAGTRWAARSERWPAGSANSSTTTRAGSRQPPRCC
;
A
#
# COMPACT_ATOMS: atom_id res chain seq x y z
N MET A 1 4.14 -2.57 -17.70
CA MET A 1 2.77 -3.00 -18.10
C MET A 1 2.80 -4.34 -18.83
N LEU A 2 3.41 -4.43 -20.02
CA LEU A 2 3.41 -5.66 -20.84
C LEU A 2 4.15 -6.86 -20.22
N PHE A 3 5.27 -6.65 -19.51
CA PHE A 3 6.04 -7.77 -18.95
C PHE A 3 5.33 -8.53 -17.82
N ILE A 4 4.65 -7.83 -16.90
CA ILE A 4 3.86 -8.48 -15.84
C ILE A 4 2.66 -9.21 -16.46
N GLY A 5 1.96 -8.59 -17.41
CA GLY A 5 0.85 -9.23 -18.12
C GLY A 5 1.30 -10.48 -18.90
N TRP A 6 2.43 -10.40 -19.58
CA TRP A 6 3.05 -11.53 -20.28
C TRP A 6 3.49 -12.63 -19.32
N ALA A 7 4.12 -12.28 -18.19
CA ALA A 7 4.52 -13.22 -17.17
C ALA A 7 3.32 -13.94 -16.56
N ALA A 8 2.23 -13.22 -16.28
CA ALA A 8 0.98 -13.82 -15.81
C ALA A 8 0.37 -14.76 -16.85
N TYR A 9 0.29 -14.33 -18.11
CA TYR A 9 -0.22 -15.15 -19.21
C TYR A 9 0.58 -16.45 -19.42
N ARG A 10 1.91 -16.38 -19.31
CA ARG A 10 2.80 -17.54 -19.47
C ARG A 10 2.91 -18.40 -18.22
N GLY A 11 2.77 -17.80 -17.04
CA GLY A 11 3.09 -18.41 -15.75
C GLY A 11 1.89 -18.89 -14.95
N ILE A 12 0.67 -18.46 -15.26
CA ILE A 12 -0.56 -18.90 -14.59
C ILE A 12 -1.27 -19.93 -15.49
N PRO A 13 -1.03 -21.24 -15.31
CA PRO A 13 -1.69 -22.27 -16.11
C PRO A 13 -3.17 -22.42 -15.75
N HIS A 14 -3.54 -22.11 -14.51
CA HIS A 14 -4.91 -22.24 -13.99
C HIS A 14 -5.36 -20.92 -13.37
N TRP A 15 -6.10 -20.11 -14.14
CA TRP A 15 -6.60 -18.80 -13.69
C TRP A 15 -7.66 -18.85 -12.59
N GLN A 16 -8.11 -20.05 -12.22
CA GLN A 16 -8.97 -20.29 -11.05
C GLN A 16 -8.17 -20.66 -9.80
N SER A 17 -6.84 -20.86 -9.92
CA SER A 17 -5.98 -21.06 -8.77
C SER A 17 -5.62 -19.73 -8.12
N ILE A 18 -5.38 -19.78 -6.82
CA ILE A 18 -4.75 -18.69 -6.08
C ILE A 18 -3.49 -19.23 -5.42
N PRO A 19 -2.45 -18.40 -5.23
CA PRO A 19 -1.29 -18.82 -4.48
C PRO A 19 -1.70 -19.18 -3.05
N SER A 20 -1.07 -20.19 -2.46
CA SER A 20 -1.22 -20.51 -1.04
C SER A 20 -0.32 -19.60 -0.18
N THR A 21 -0.24 -18.33 -0.56
CA THR A 21 0.45 -17.29 0.19
C THR A 21 -0.50 -16.68 1.22
N TRP A 22 0.08 -15.87 2.10
CA TRP A 22 -0.51 -15.38 3.35
C TRP A 22 -2.01 -15.03 3.25
N ASP A 23 -2.37 -13.91 2.62
CA ASP A 23 -3.75 -13.42 2.59
C ASP A 23 -4.53 -13.78 1.30
N ALA A 24 -3.96 -14.56 0.40
CA ALA A 24 -4.59 -14.87 -0.89
C ALA A 24 -5.90 -15.66 -0.71
N VAL A 25 -5.89 -16.65 0.19
CA VAL A 25 -7.07 -17.45 0.54
C VAL A 25 -8.14 -16.58 1.21
N TRP A 26 -7.72 -15.66 2.08
CA TRP A 26 -8.62 -14.68 2.70
C TRP A 26 -9.33 -13.86 1.64
N HIS A 27 -8.60 -13.25 0.70
CA HIS A 27 -9.20 -12.40 -0.33
C HIS A 27 -10.14 -13.14 -1.28
N ALA A 28 -9.77 -14.34 -1.74
CA ALA A 28 -10.67 -15.12 -2.59
C ALA A 28 -11.96 -15.53 -1.86
N ASN A 29 -11.86 -15.89 -0.58
CA ASN A 29 -13.03 -16.20 0.25
C ASN A 29 -13.88 -14.96 0.52
N THR A 30 -13.28 -13.77 0.70
CA THR A 30 -14.05 -12.52 0.80
C THR A 30 -14.84 -12.24 -0.48
N VAL A 31 -14.25 -12.44 -1.66
CA VAL A 31 -14.99 -12.32 -2.94
C VAL A 31 -16.13 -13.35 -2.98
N ARG A 32 -15.87 -14.60 -2.60
CA ARG A 32 -16.90 -15.65 -2.58
C ARG A 32 -18.03 -15.33 -1.61
N PHE A 33 -17.72 -14.86 -0.41
CA PHE A 33 -18.70 -14.44 0.59
C PHE A 33 -19.62 -13.34 0.06
N ILE A 34 -19.07 -12.32 -0.62
CA ILE A 34 -19.86 -11.26 -1.24
C ILE A 34 -20.79 -11.83 -2.32
N LEU A 35 -20.31 -12.79 -3.13
CA LEU A 35 -21.13 -13.43 -4.15
C LEU A 35 -22.27 -14.26 -3.57
N ASP A 36 -22.03 -14.95 -2.46
CA ASP A 36 -23.03 -15.83 -1.82
C ASP A 36 -24.07 -15.05 -1.01
N THR A 37 -23.69 -13.94 -0.38
CA THR A 37 -24.54 -13.22 0.58
C THR A 37 -25.04 -11.87 0.07
N GLY A 38 -24.38 -11.29 -0.94
CA GLY A 38 -24.56 -9.90 -1.34
C GLY A 38 -23.98 -8.88 -0.36
N GLN A 39 -23.35 -9.31 0.74
CA GLN A 39 -22.83 -8.43 1.77
C GLN A 39 -21.40 -7.98 1.46
N ALA A 40 -21.24 -6.73 1.03
CA ALA A 40 -19.95 -6.12 0.71
C ALA A 40 -19.49 -5.05 1.72
N SER A 41 -20.24 -4.80 2.79
CA SER A 41 -19.87 -3.77 3.78
C SER A 41 -18.57 -4.16 4.52
N PRO A 42 -17.62 -3.23 4.68
CA PRO A 42 -16.35 -3.51 5.36
C PRO A 42 -16.52 -3.84 6.84
N THR A 43 -17.67 -3.54 7.46
CA THR A 43 -17.96 -3.83 8.88
C THR A 43 -18.47 -5.25 9.13
N HIS A 44 -18.75 -6.03 8.07
CA HIS A 44 -19.33 -7.37 8.17
C HIS A 44 -18.31 -8.49 7.93
N MET A 45 -17.02 -8.16 7.81
CA MET A 45 -16.00 -9.16 7.48
C MET A 45 -15.74 -10.15 8.62
N GLY A 46 -16.31 -9.89 9.80
CA GLY A 46 -16.33 -10.81 10.94
C GLY A 46 -17.23 -12.01 10.70
N GLU A 47 -18.30 -11.87 9.90
CA GLU A 47 -19.18 -12.99 9.55
C GLU A 47 -18.44 -14.08 8.76
N LEU A 48 -17.42 -13.67 7.99
CA LEU A 48 -16.54 -14.59 7.27
C LEU A 48 -15.39 -15.11 8.15
N ARG A 49 -14.72 -14.22 8.91
CA ARG A 49 -13.49 -14.58 9.64
C ARG A 49 -13.73 -15.22 10.99
N ASN A 50 -14.76 -14.78 11.70
CA ASN A 50 -15.01 -15.06 13.10
C ASN A 50 -16.33 -15.84 13.24
N VAL A 51 -16.47 -16.94 12.49
CA VAL A 51 -17.72 -17.71 12.39
C VAL A 51 -18.16 -18.24 13.76
N GLU A 52 -17.22 -18.69 14.59
CA GLU A 52 -17.51 -19.29 15.90
C GLU A 52 -17.72 -18.23 17.00
N THR A 53 -16.96 -17.13 16.96
CA THR A 53 -16.99 -16.12 18.03
C THR A 53 -17.96 -14.98 17.75
N HIS A 54 -18.40 -14.83 16.49
CA HIS A 54 -19.19 -13.71 16.00
C HIS A 54 -18.59 -12.32 16.29
N ALA A 55 -17.27 -12.27 16.54
CA ALA A 55 -16.58 -11.02 16.79
C ALA A 55 -16.63 -10.14 15.53
N LEU A 56 -16.92 -8.85 15.72
CA LEU A 56 -16.90 -7.88 14.62
C LEU A 56 -15.49 -7.81 14.02
N LEU A 57 -15.43 -7.63 12.70
CA LEU A 57 -14.19 -7.34 11.98
C LEU A 57 -14.42 -6.31 10.90
N TYR A 58 -13.75 -5.17 11.08
CA TYR A 58 -13.57 -4.20 10.01
C TYR A 58 -12.47 -4.67 9.08
N TYR A 59 -12.76 -4.72 7.79
CA TYR A 59 -11.75 -4.91 6.75
C TYR A 59 -12.17 -4.18 5.46
N PRO A 60 -11.34 -3.30 4.87
CA PRO A 60 -11.67 -2.59 3.63
C PRO A 60 -12.01 -3.55 2.49
N SER A 61 -13.20 -3.40 1.91
CA SER A 61 -13.80 -4.42 1.04
C SER A 61 -13.96 -3.99 -0.42
N VAL A 62 -13.62 -2.73 -0.79
CA VAL A 62 -13.89 -2.23 -2.16
C VAL A 62 -13.14 -3.04 -3.23
N PHE A 63 -11.92 -3.48 -2.93
CA PHE A 63 -11.17 -4.35 -3.84
C PHE A 63 -11.93 -5.66 -4.13
N HIS A 64 -12.51 -6.27 -3.09
CA HIS A 64 -13.27 -7.52 -3.17
C HIS A 64 -14.65 -7.31 -3.79
N ALA A 65 -15.31 -6.21 -3.47
CA ALA A 65 -16.60 -5.83 -4.05
C ALA A 65 -16.48 -5.62 -5.56
N LEU A 66 -15.42 -4.95 -6.02
CA LEU A 66 -15.16 -4.79 -7.46
C LEU A 66 -14.91 -6.14 -8.15
N ALA A 67 -14.14 -7.03 -7.51
CA ALA A 67 -13.92 -8.38 -8.03
C ALA A 67 -15.23 -9.20 -8.05
N ALA A 68 -16.11 -9.04 -7.06
CA ALA A 68 -17.42 -9.69 -7.03
C ALA A 68 -18.34 -9.19 -8.16
N VAL A 69 -18.39 -7.88 -8.40
CA VAL A 69 -19.13 -7.31 -9.55
C VAL A 69 -18.59 -7.88 -10.87
N PHE A 70 -17.27 -7.95 -11.03
CA PHE A 70 -16.67 -8.60 -12.19
C PHE A 70 -17.12 -10.06 -12.34
N CYS A 71 -17.13 -10.85 -11.26
CA CYS A 71 -17.59 -12.23 -11.28
C CYS A 71 -19.09 -12.33 -11.64
N GLN A 72 -19.94 -11.45 -11.10
CA GLN A 72 -21.36 -11.40 -11.41
C GLN A 72 -21.62 -11.09 -12.89
N LEU A 73 -20.84 -10.19 -13.49
CA LEU A 73 -20.99 -9.79 -14.89
C LEU A 73 -20.47 -10.84 -15.88
N THR A 74 -19.51 -11.68 -15.46
CA THR A 74 -18.79 -12.59 -16.37
C THR A 74 -19.06 -14.07 -16.11
N GLY A 75 -19.64 -14.42 -14.96
CA GLY A 75 -19.74 -15.80 -14.48
C GLY A 75 -18.40 -16.39 -14.00
N ALA A 76 -17.35 -15.58 -13.87
CA ALA A 76 -16.05 -16.05 -13.40
C ALA A 76 -16.10 -16.53 -11.94
N ALA A 77 -15.26 -17.51 -11.62
CA ALA A 77 -15.07 -17.96 -10.23
C ALA A 77 -14.44 -16.84 -9.38
N ALA A 78 -14.73 -16.85 -8.07
CA ALA A 78 -14.22 -15.84 -7.13
C ALA A 78 -12.69 -15.72 -7.15
N THR A 79 -11.99 -16.85 -7.25
CA THR A 79 -10.53 -16.93 -7.37
C THR A 79 -10.01 -16.30 -8.67
N THR A 80 -10.73 -16.45 -9.78
CA THR A 80 -10.43 -15.79 -11.05
C THR A 80 -10.65 -14.28 -10.95
N GLY A 81 -11.75 -13.85 -10.32
CA GLY A 81 -12.00 -12.43 -10.04
C GLY A 81 -10.88 -11.80 -9.23
N TYR A 82 -10.47 -12.44 -8.12
CA TYR A 82 -9.33 -11.99 -7.32
C TYR A 82 -8.04 -11.89 -8.16
N THR A 83 -7.71 -12.92 -8.93
CA THR A 83 -6.48 -12.97 -9.72
C THR A 83 -6.44 -11.88 -10.80
N LEU A 84 -7.53 -11.71 -11.55
CA LEU A 84 -7.60 -10.70 -12.60
C LEU A 84 -7.60 -9.28 -12.04
N ASN A 85 -8.29 -9.02 -10.93
CA ASN A 85 -8.29 -7.71 -10.29
C ASN A 85 -6.91 -7.36 -9.72
N SER A 86 -6.20 -8.36 -9.16
CA SER A 86 -4.82 -8.23 -8.70
C SER A 86 -3.87 -7.91 -9.86
N LEU A 87 -4.02 -8.60 -10.98
CA LEU A 87 -3.24 -8.35 -12.19
C LEU A 87 -3.52 -6.94 -12.74
N ALA A 88 -4.78 -6.53 -12.82
CA ALA A 88 -5.16 -5.19 -13.28
C ALA A 88 -4.51 -4.07 -12.43
N ALA A 89 -4.49 -4.24 -11.10
CA ALA A 89 -3.81 -3.31 -10.20
C ALA A 89 -2.30 -3.21 -10.51
N ALA A 90 -1.63 -4.35 -10.75
CA ALA A 90 -0.20 -4.39 -10.99
C ALA A 90 0.22 -3.93 -12.40
N ILE A 91 -0.51 -4.31 -13.44
CA ILE A 91 -0.13 -4.01 -14.83
C ILE A 91 -0.54 -2.61 -15.25
N TRP A 92 -1.57 -2.04 -14.63
CA TRP A 92 -2.18 -0.80 -15.06
C TRP A 92 -2.19 0.27 -13.96
N LEU A 93 -2.90 0.07 -12.86
CA LEU A 93 -3.09 1.12 -11.85
C LEU A 93 -1.75 1.62 -11.27
N PHE A 94 -0.87 0.71 -10.85
CA PHE A 94 0.41 1.10 -10.25
C PHE A 94 1.33 1.86 -11.24
N PRO A 95 1.55 1.39 -12.48
CA PRO A 95 2.29 2.16 -13.48
C PRO A 95 1.65 3.49 -13.88
N VAL A 96 0.31 3.59 -13.94
CA VAL A 96 -0.39 4.86 -14.19
C VAL A 96 -0.14 5.84 -13.05
N SER A 97 -0.20 5.37 -11.79
CA SER A 97 0.13 6.16 -10.60
C SER A 97 1.53 6.76 -10.68
N ALA A 98 2.53 5.95 -11.07
CA ALA A 98 3.90 6.41 -11.28
C ALA A 98 4.01 7.46 -12.40
N ALA A 99 3.33 7.23 -13.53
CA ALA A 99 3.31 8.17 -14.65
C ALA A 99 2.72 9.53 -14.25
N VAL A 100 1.57 9.52 -13.58
CA VAL A 100 0.89 10.73 -13.10
C VAL A 100 1.75 11.47 -12.08
N LEU A 101 2.42 10.74 -11.19
CA LEU A 101 3.32 11.32 -10.18
C LEU A 101 4.46 12.09 -10.85
N THR A 102 5.16 11.42 -11.77
CA THR A 102 6.28 12.01 -12.49
C THR A 102 5.83 13.19 -13.33
N TRP A 103 4.76 13.03 -14.12
CA TRP A 103 4.19 14.11 -14.92
C TRP A 103 3.93 15.33 -14.05
N ARG A 104 3.23 15.14 -12.93
CA ARG A 104 2.88 16.22 -12.02
C ARG A 104 4.11 16.89 -11.40
N ALA A 105 5.09 16.10 -10.97
CA ALA A 105 6.28 16.62 -10.31
C ALA A 105 7.15 17.48 -11.26
N VAL A 106 7.25 17.11 -12.54
CA VAL A 106 8.21 17.75 -13.45
C VAL A 106 7.60 18.73 -14.45
N ARG A 107 6.27 18.69 -14.69
CA ARG A 107 5.63 19.47 -15.77
C ARG A 107 5.90 20.97 -15.76
N THR A 108 6.08 21.57 -14.58
CA THR A 108 6.34 23.02 -14.42
C THR A 108 7.82 23.37 -14.55
N HIS A 109 8.71 22.37 -14.69
CA HIS A 109 10.17 22.53 -14.66
C HIS A 109 10.84 22.12 -15.98
N THR A 110 10.08 21.70 -16.98
CA THR A 110 10.58 21.21 -18.27
C THR A 110 9.53 21.37 -19.37
N THR A 111 9.85 20.97 -20.60
CA THR A 111 8.91 21.01 -21.73
C THR A 111 7.91 19.86 -21.68
N GLU A 112 6.80 19.99 -22.39
CA GLU A 112 5.76 18.96 -22.48
C GLU A 112 6.33 17.62 -22.97
N TRP A 113 7.12 17.63 -24.06
CA TRP A 113 7.77 16.42 -24.59
C TRP A 113 8.67 15.71 -23.57
N ARG A 114 9.47 16.48 -22.83
CA ARG A 114 10.35 15.92 -21.78
C ARG A 114 9.55 15.39 -20.59
N THR A 115 8.46 16.05 -20.24
CA THR A 115 7.52 15.60 -19.19
C THR A 115 6.88 14.28 -19.60
N ALA A 116 6.40 14.18 -20.84
CA ALA A 116 5.82 12.96 -21.40
C ALA A 116 6.82 11.81 -21.40
N GLY A 117 8.05 12.06 -21.87
CA GLY A 117 9.13 11.07 -21.86
C GLY A 117 9.47 10.58 -20.45
N ALA A 118 9.58 11.49 -19.47
CA ALA A 118 9.83 11.14 -18.08
C ALA A 118 8.69 10.32 -17.47
N ALA A 119 7.43 10.73 -17.69
CA ALA A 119 6.25 10.01 -17.19
C ALA A 119 6.11 8.61 -17.80
N ALA A 120 6.33 8.48 -19.11
CA ALA A 120 6.34 7.18 -19.80
C ALA A 120 7.45 6.27 -19.28
N THR A 121 8.65 6.83 -19.05
CA THR A 121 9.78 6.09 -18.48
C THR A 121 9.47 5.61 -17.06
N ALA A 122 8.88 6.46 -16.22
CA ALA A 122 8.45 6.08 -14.87
C ALA A 122 7.38 4.98 -14.90
N ALA A 123 6.39 5.07 -15.80
CA ALA A 123 5.39 4.04 -16.00
C ALA A 123 6.04 2.69 -16.39
N ALA A 124 6.97 2.72 -17.34
CA ALA A 124 7.67 1.52 -17.81
C ALA A 124 8.53 0.87 -16.72
N LEU A 125 9.31 1.68 -15.98
CA LEU A 125 10.26 1.20 -14.97
C LEU A 125 9.62 0.88 -13.62
N SER A 126 8.47 1.46 -13.27
CA SER A 126 7.80 1.23 -11.97
C SER A 126 7.59 -0.26 -11.66
N ALA A 127 7.21 -1.04 -12.67
CA ALA A 127 7.01 -2.49 -12.59
C ALA A 127 8.31 -3.31 -12.57
N SER A 128 9.48 -2.68 -12.65
CA SER A 128 10.79 -3.37 -12.66
C SER A 128 11.38 -3.53 -11.27
N PHE A 129 10.87 -2.79 -10.27
CA PHE A 129 11.32 -2.89 -8.88
C PHE A 129 10.76 -4.17 -8.25
N THR A 130 11.61 -4.98 -7.62
CA THR A 130 11.17 -6.20 -6.92
C THR A 130 10.33 -5.87 -5.68
N ALA A 131 10.60 -4.74 -5.04
CA ALA A 131 9.88 -4.29 -3.85
C ALA A 131 8.38 -4.06 -4.09
N VAL A 132 8.01 -3.40 -5.18
CA VAL A 132 6.60 -3.19 -5.58
C VAL A 132 6.57 -3.25 -7.12
N PRO A 133 5.71 -4.09 -7.72
CA PRO A 133 4.54 -4.74 -7.13
C PRO A 133 4.74 -6.17 -6.58
N TYR A 134 5.93 -6.78 -6.72
CA TYR A 134 6.06 -8.24 -6.52
C TYR A 134 5.94 -8.70 -5.06
N VAL A 135 6.40 -7.90 -4.08
CA VAL A 135 6.17 -8.23 -2.65
C VAL A 135 4.69 -8.23 -2.30
N GLU A 136 3.87 -7.41 -2.97
CA GLU A 136 2.42 -7.40 -2.76
C GLU A 136 1.77 -8.69 -3.29
N PHE A 137 2.35 -9.31 -4.34
CA PHE A 137 1.94 -10.66 -4.76
C PHE A 137 2.42 -11.74 -3.79
N ASP A 138 3.68 -11.67 -3.31
CA ASP A 138 4.26 -12.63 -2.36
C ASP A 138 3.47 -12.68 -1.04
N THR A 139 3.10 -11.51 -0.53
CA THR A 139 2.31 -11.37 0.72
C THR A 139 0.81 -11.40 0.50
N ALA A 140 0.37 -11.41 -0.76
CA ALA A 140 -1.01 -11.25 -1.19
C ALA A 140 -1.68 -9.93 -0.75
N ALA A 141 -0.90 -8.89 -0.41
CA ALA A 141 -1.38 -7.54 -0.05
C ALA A 141 -1.92 -6.75 -1.26
N MET A 142 -2.74 -7.40 -2.09
CA MET A 142 -3.26 -6.84 -3.33
C MET A 142 -4.18 -5.62 -3.17
N PRO A 143 -5.04 -5.53 -2.13
CA PRO A 143 -5.75 -4.29 -1.82
C PRO A 143 -4.82 -3.11 -1.55
N ASN A 144 -3.67 -3.35 -0.91
CA ASN A 144 -2.64 -2.31 -0.66
C ASN A 144 -2.02 -1.84 -1.99
N LEU A 145 -1.62 -2.75 -2.88
CA LEU A 145 -1.15 -2.40 -4.22
C LEU A 145 -2.18 -1.60 -5.02
N ALA A 146 -3.45 -2.05 -5.01
CA ALA A 146 -4.53 -1.36 -5.69
C ALA A 146 -4.68 0.07 -5.17
N ALA A 147 -4.64 0.25 -3.85
CA ALA A 147 -4.70 1.56 -3.21
C ALA A 147 -3.52 2.46 -3.61
N TYR A 148 -2.29 1.93 -3.71
CA TYR A 148 -1.14 2.68 -4.23
C TYR A 148 -1.32 3.08 -5.71
N GLY A 149 -1.95 2.21 -6.50
CA GLY A 149 -2.29 2.47 -7.89
C GLY A 149 -3.29 3.62 -8.11
N VAL A 150 -4.18 3.87 -7.14
CA VAL A 150 -5.15 4.98 -7.22
C VAL A 150 -4.78 6.18 -6.36
N ALA A 151 -3.82 6.07 -5.45
CA ALA A 151 -3.42 7.15 -4.55
C ALA A 151 -2.93 8.41 -5.29
N VAL A 152 -2.04 8.29 -6.28
CA VAL A 152 -1.53 9.46 -6.99
C VAL A 152 -2.59 10.12 -7.89
N PRO A 153 -3.40 9.39 -8.68
CA PRO A 153 -4.55 9.97 -9.37
C PRO A 153 -5.48 10.75 -8.42
N THR A 154 -5.78 10.19 -7.24
CA THR A 154 -6.58 10.88 -6.22
C THR A 154 -5.88 12.13 -5.70
N MET A 155 -4.58 12.09 -5.40
CA MET A 155 -3.79 13.26 -5.01
C MET A 155 -3.79 14.34 -6.12
N ALA A 156 -3.66 13.96 -7.39
CA ALA A 156 -3.74 14.88 -8.52
C ALA A 156 -5.13 15.54 -8.60
N LEU A 157 -6.21 14.77 -8.40
CA LEU A 157 -7.57 15.29 -8.41
C LEU A 157 -7.81 16.27 -7.25
N ILE A 158 -7.47 15.88 -6.01
CA ILE A 158 -7.62 16.72 -4.80
C ILE A 158 -6.94 18.07 -5.00
N THR A 159 -5.69 18.07 -5.42
CA THR A 159 -4.93 19.32 -5.55
C THR A 159 -5.39 20.19 -6.73
N SER A 160 -6.03 19.60 -7.74
CA SER A 160 -6.62 20.37 -8.84
C SER A 160 -7.83 21.20 -8.38
N THR A 161 -8.45 20.87 -7.24
CA THR A 161 -9.56 21.65 -6.65
C THR A 161 -9.17 23.08 -6.31
N LEU A 162 -7.88 23.34 -6.05
CA LEU A 162 -7.36 24.68 -5.82
C LEU A 162 -7.59 25.63 -7.00
N ARG A 163 -7.67 25.09 -8.23
CA ARG A 163 -8.02 25.85 -9.44
C ARG A 163 -9.46 25.59 -9.88
N HIS A 164 -9.93 24.35 -9.76
CA HIS A 164 -11.23 23.87 -10.25
C HIS A 164 -12.08 23.33 -9.09
N ARG A 165 -12.77 24.22 -8.36
CA ARG A 165 -13.56 23.86 -7.15
C ARG A 165 -14.78 22.98 -7.48
N ASP A 166 -15.23 23.02 -8.71
CA ASP A 166 -16.21 22.08 -9.28
C ASP A 166 -15.79 20.60 -9.12
N ARG A 167 -14.49 20.33 -8.97
CA ARG A 167 -13.96 18.97 -8.76
C ARG A 167 -14.02 18.49 -7.32
N ILE A 168 -14.42 19.32 -6.35
CA ILE A 168 -14.47 18.95 -4.92
C ILE A 168 -15.29 17.67 -4.70
N PRO A 169 -16.53 17.51 -5.25
CA PRO A 169 -17.31 16.29 -5.04
C PRO A 169 -16.60 15.02 -5.54
N VAL A 170 -15.98 15.09 -6.73
CA VAL A 170 -15.25 13.96 -7.31
C VAL A 170 -13.96 13.68 -6.52
N ALA A 171 -13.28 14.71 -6.01
CA ALA A 171 -12.10 14.56 -5.16
C ALA A 171 -12.44 13.87 -3.82
N VAL A 172 -13.57 14.24 -3.20
CA VAL A 172 -14.11 13.58 -2.01
C VAL A 172 -14.40 12.11 -2.31
N LEU A 173 -15.14 11.83 -3.40
CA LEU A 173 -15.46 10.46 -3.79
C LEU A 173 -14.20 9.62 -4.04
N ALA A 174 -13.21 10.19 -4.73
CA ALA A 174 -11.94 9.53 -4.99
C ALA A 174 -11.18 9.24 -3.69
N PHE A 175 -11.16 10.18 -2.73
CA PHE A 175 -10.43 9.99 -1.48
C PHE A 175 -11.11 8.96 -0.57
N VAL A 176 -12.45 9.01 -0.46
CA VAL A 176 -13.26 7.97 0.18
C VAL A 176 -13.00 6.60 -0.48
N GLY A 177 -12.96 6.55 -1.80
CA GLY A 177 -12.67 5.33 -2.55
C GLY A 177 -11.31 4.73 -2.21
N VAL A 178 -10.24 5.54 -2.20
CA VAL A 178 -8.90 5.06 -1.83
C VAL A 178 -8.89 4.51 -0.40
N LEU A 179 -9.46 5.24 0.57
CA LEU A 179 -9.56 4.79 1.97
C LEU A 179 -10.33 3.47 2.10
N SER A 180 -11.37 3.29 1.28
CA SER A 180 -12.21 2.08 1.27
C SER A 180 -11.59 0.91 0.51
N VAL A 181 -10.59 1.14 -0.36
CA VAL A 181 -9.76 0.09 -0.96
C VAL A 181 -8.73 -0.39 0.07
N HIS A 182 -7.98 0.53 0.65
CA HIS A 182 -7.06 0.27 1.76
C HIS A 182 -6.63 1.56 2.45
N ILE A 183 -6.63 1.59 3.78
CA ILE A 183 -6.32 2.79 4.58
C ILE A 183 -4.90 3.33 4.29
N SER A 184 -3.93 2.45 4.05
CA SER A 184 -2.55 2.84 3.71
C SER A 184 -2.48 3.73 2.47
N GLY A 185 -3.29 3.48 1.43
CA GLY A 185 -3.33 4.31 0.23
C GLY A 185 -3.86 5.71 0.55
N GLY A 186 -4.83 5.80 1.46
CA GLY A 186 -5.33 7.09 1.97
C GLY A 186 -4.23 7.87 2.70
N LEU A 187 -3.43 7.20 3.53
CA LEU A 187 -2.26 7.82 4.17
C LEU A 187 -1.22 8.28 3.15
N VAL A 188 -0.99 7.53 2.07
CA VAL A 188 -0.12 7.95 0.97
C VAL A 188 -0.67 9.21 0.28
N VAL A 189 -1.98 9.29 0.03
CA VAL A 189 -2.62 10.50 -0.52
C VAL A 189 -2.37 11.69 0.39
N VAL A 190 -2.64 11.57 1.70
CA VAL A 190 -2.41 12.65 2.67
C VAL A 190 -0.95 13.07 2.69
N LEU A 191 -0.03 12.12 2.79
CA LEU A 191 1.40 12.38 2.79
C LEU A 191 1.84 13.16 1.54
N LEU A 192 1.42 12.74 0.36
CA LEU A 192 1.77 13.40 -0.90
C LEU A 192 1.15 14.79 -1.02
N VAL A 193 -0.12 14.96 -0.64
CA VAL A 193 -0.81 16.27 -0.66
C VAL A 193 -0.17 17.22 0.34
N SER A 194 0.11 16.78 1.58
CA SER A 194 0.74 17.58 2.62
C SER A 194 2.16 17.99 2.27
N ALA A 195 2.97 17.06 1.74
CA ALA A 195 4.32 17.37 1.30
C ALA A 195 4.31 18.36 0.12
N TRP A 196 3.48 18.12 -0.89
CA TRP A 196 3.32 19.06 -2.00
C TRP A 196 2.85 20.44 -1.50
N TRP A 197 1.88 20.49 -0.60
CA TRP A 197 1.40 21.76 -0.06
C TRP A 197 2.50 22.51 0.71
N LEU A 198 3.20 21.84 1.62
CA LEU A 198 4.23 22.45 2.48
C LEU A 198 5.43 22.99 1.69
N PHE A 199 5.87 22.26 0.66
CA PHE A 199 7.09 22.57 -0.07
C PHE A 199 6.85 23.31 -1.40
N ASP A 200 5.61 23.40 -1.87
CA ASP A 200 5.27 24.08 -3.14
C ASP A 200 4.09 25.04 -2.97
N ALA A 201 2.86 24.54 -2.77
CA ALA A 201 1.65 25.37 -2.84
C ALA A 201 1.55 26.45 -1.74
N LEU A 202 2.17 26.24 -0.57
CA LEU A 202 2.22 27.22 0.51
C LEU A 202 3.01 28.48 0.10
N TRP A 203 4.06 28.28 -0.70
CA TRP A 203 4.94 29.34 -1.20
C TRP A 203 4.42 29.94 -2.51
N HIS A 204 3.70 29.14 -3.30
CA HIS A 204 3.09 29.52 -4.57
C HIS A 204 1.58 29.25 -4.59
N PRO A 205 0.78 30.01 -3.81
CA PRO A 205 -0.66 29.77 -3.70
C PRO A 205 -1.39 30.03 -5.03
N VAL A 206 -2.45 29.27 -5.29
CA VAL A 206 -3.26 29.40 -6.51
C VAL A 206 -4.23 30.58 -6.40
N ARG A 207 -4.90 30.71 -5.25
CA ARG A 207 -5.82 31.84 -4.95
C ARG A 207 -5.37 32.63 -3.73
N GLY A 208 -4.82 31.94 -2.74
CA GLY A 208 -4.32 32.51 -1.49
C GLY A 208 -4.16 31.41 -0.44
N ARG A 209 -3.20 31.55 0.46
CA ARG A 209 -2.81 30.48 1.41
C ARG A 209 -3.99 29.93 2.21
N LEU A 210 -4.81 30.83 2.77
CA LEU A 210 -5.99 30.43 3.56
C LEU A 210 -7.07 29.79 2.68
N ALA A 211 -7.38 30.38 1.52
CA ALA A 211 -8.40 29.86 0.61
C ALA A 211 -8.04 28.47 0.07
N ASP A 212 -6.75 28.25 -0.21
CA ASP A 212 -6.23 26.96 -0.67
C ASP A 212 -6.26 25.92 0.45
N LEU A 213 -5.79 26.30 1.66
CA LEU A 213 -5.86 25.45 2.85
C LEU A 213 -7.30 25.03 3.16
N LEU A 214 -8.25 25.98 3.17
CA LEU A 214 -9.67 25.68 3.41
C LEU A 214 -10.26 24.77 2.34
N THR A 215 -9.83 24.88 1.09
CA THR A 215 -10.31 24.00 0.01
C THR A 215 -9.82 22.56 0.22
N LEU A 216 -8.52 22.38 0.52
CA LEU A 216 -7.96 21.05 0.80
C LEU A 216 -8.54 20.44 2.09
N ALA A 217 -8.66 21.26 3.14
CA ALA A 217 -9.28 20.86 4.40
C ALA A 217 -10.75 20.46 4.21
N GLY A 218 -11.49 21.18 3.37
CA GLY A 218 -12.88 20.83 3.03
C GLY A 218 -12.99 19.42 2.42
N VAL A 219 -12.12 19.09 1.47
CA VAL A 219 -12.08 17.72 0.88
C VAL A 219 -11.76 16.68 1.96
N ALA A 220 -10.76 16.93 2.80
CA ALA A 220 -10.36 16.01 3.86
C ALA A 220 -11.46 15.82 4.92
N VAL A 221 -12.08 16.91 5.38
CA VAL A 221 -13.16 16.88 6.39
C VAL A 221 -14.38 16.15 5.85
N ILE A 222 -14.86 16.47 4.65
CA ILE A 222 -16.04 15.81 4.08
C ILE A 222 -15.76 14.31 3.89
N SER A 223 -14.59 13.94 3.39
CA SER A 223 -14.21 12.52 3.22
C SER A 223 -14.11 11.80 4.57
N GLY A 224 -13.53 12.46 5.59
CA GLY A 224 -13.43 11.94 6.94
C GLY A 224 -14.80 11.75 7.61
N LEU A 225 -15.74 12.67 7.39
CA LEU A 225 -17.12 12.55 7.88
C LEU A 225 -17.84 11.37 7.23
N ILE A 226 -17.66 11.15 5.92
CA ILE A 226 -18.22 9.98 5.22
C ILE A 226 -17.61 8.68 5.75
N MET A 227 -16.32 8.67 6.06
CA MET A 227 -15.60 7.50 6.59
C MET A 227 -15.74 7.33 8.11
N LEU A 228 -16.39 8.25 8.81
CA LEU A 228 -16.48 8.23 10.27
C LEU A 228 -17.06 6.91 10.81
N PRO A 229 -18.16 6.34 10.25
CA PRO A 229 -18.68 5.06 10.74
C PRO A 229 -17.67 3.92 10.61
N GLN A 230 -16.88 3.92 9.53
CA GLN A 230 -15.84 2.92 9.29
C GLN A 230 -14.68 3.09 10.29
N PHE A 231 -14.24 4.32 10.54
CA PHE A 231 -13.17 4.58 11.52
C PHE A 231 -13.58 4.23 12.94
N LEU A 232 -14.82 4.49 13.34
CA LEU A 232 -15.33 4.07 14.65
C LEU A 232 -15.35 2.55 14.80
N SER A 233 -15.65 1.81 13.72
CA SER A 233 -15.57 0.34 13.72
C SER A 233 -14.14 -0.18 13.88
N VAL A 234 -13.13 0.52 13.32
CA VAL A 234 -11.71 0.17 13.47
C VAL A 234 -11.23 0.36 14.91
N GLN A 235 -11.65 1.46 15.56
CA GLN A 235 -11.23 1.78 16.93
C GLN A 235 -11.53 0.65 17.93
N GLN A 236 -12.65 -0.06 17.72
CA GLN A 236 -13.05 -1.20 18.55
C GLN A 236 -12.13 -2.42 18.40
N GLN A 237 -11.13 -2.36 17.52
CA GLN A 237 -10.18 -3.43 17.22
C GLN A 237 -8.70 -3.02 17.44
N GLU A 238 -8.45 -1.83 17.99
CA GLU A 238 -7.11 -1.26 18.14
C GLU A 238 -6.15 -2.14 18.93
N ASP A 239 -6.61 -2.81 19.98
CA ASP A 239 -5.77 -3.68 20.83
C ASP A 239 -5.21 -4.89 20.05
N ILE A 240 -5.98 -5.42 19.10
CA ILE A 240 -5.56 -6.54 18.23
C ILE A 240 -4.52 -6.04 17.21
N ILE A 241 -4.70 -4.83 16.67
CA ILE A 241 -3.81 -4.22 15.68
C ILE A 241 -2.48 -3.81 16.33
N ALA A 242 -2.52 -3.20 17.52
CA ALA A 242 -1.34 -2.78 18.27
C ALA A 242 -0.47 -3.96 18.74
N GLY A 243 -1.08 -5.13 18.98
CA GLY A 243 -0.39 -6.36 19.37
C GLY A 243 0.51 -6.97 18.30
N HIS A 244 0.34 -6.63 17.02
CA HIS A 244 1.10 -7.19 15.90
C HIS A 244 2.28 -6.29 15.49
N SER A 245 3.33 -6.23 16.33
CA SER A 245 4.58 -5.55 15.95
C SER A 245 5.56 -6.51 15.25
N PHE A 246 5.83 -6.27 13.97
CA PHE A 246 6.80 -7.05 13.18
C PHE A 246 8.19 -6.39 13.20
N LEU A 247 8.80 -6.33 14.38
CA LEU A 247 10.17 -5.85 14.51
C LEU A 247 11.11 -6.76 13.71
N THR A 248 12.06 -6.15 12.98
CA THR A 248 13.05 -6.93 12.23
C THR A 248 14.21 -7.39 13.12
N TYR A 249 14.40 -6.75 14.27
CA TYR A 249 15.53 -6.95 15.20
C TYR A 249 16.93 -6.81 14.55
N LEU A 250 16.99 -6.33 13.30
CA LEU A 250 18.22 -6.06 12.58
C LEU A 250 18.88 -4.78 13.09
N SER A 251 20.16 -4.58 12.81
CA SER A 251 20.81 -3.30 13.18
C SER A 251 20.20 -2.12 12.41
N LYS A 252 20.22 -0.91 13.00
CA LYS A 252 19.79 0.33 12.30
C LYS A 252 20.52 0.55 10.98
N LYS A 253 21.80 0.15 10.89
CA LYS A 253 22.58 0.22 9.64
C LYS A 253 21.99 -0.69 8.57
N ARG A 254 21.58 -1.91 8.95
CA ARG A 254 20.91 -2.83 8.03
C ARG A 254 19.51 -2.34 7.64
N GLY A 255 18.74 -1.83 8.60
CA GLY A 255 17.43 -1.22 8.29
C GLY A 255 17.54 -0.03 7.33
N LEU A 256 18.58 0.81 7.46
CA LEU A 256 18.83 1.90 6.52
C LEU A 256 19.19 1.37 5.12
N PHE A 257 20.03 0.34 5.06
CA PHE A 257 20.35 -0.33 3.79
C PHE A 257 19.08 -0.89 3.14
N ASP A 258 18.29 -1.66 3.86
CA ASP A 258 17.05 -2.26 3.36
C ASP A 258 16.05 -1.19 2.90
N ALA A 259 15.95 -0.05 3.60
CA ALA A 259 15.09 1.06 3.22
C ALA A 259 15.56 1.77 1.94
N VAL A 260 16.86 2.08 1.82
CA VAL A 260 17.42 2.80 0.66
C VAL A 260 17.45 1.92 -0.59
N PHE A 261 17.83 0.66 -0.44
CA PHE A 261 17.91 -0.30 -1.54
C PHE A 261 16.60 -1.06 -1.79
N GLN A 262 15.54 -0.72 -1.05
CA GLN A 262 14.21 -1.34 -1.14
C GLN A 262 14.25 -2.87 -0.99
N HIS A 263 15.14 -3.37 -0.14
CA HIS A 263 15.43 -4.78 0.00
C HIS A 263 14.84 -5.33 1.30
N SER A 264 13.55 -5.67 1.25
CA SER A 264 12.81 -6.18 2.41
C SER A 264 13.15 -7.65 2.71
N ARG A 265 12.69 -8.15 3.86
CA ARG A 265 12.83 -9.57 4.24
C ARG A 265 12.24 -10.54 3.20
N HIS A 266 11.26 -10.10 2.42
CA HIS A 266 10.60 -10.86 1.35
C HIS A 266 11.47 -10.97 0.09
N LEU A 267 12.60 -10.27 0.06
CA LEU A 267 13.51 -10.20 -1.07
C LEU A 267 14.87 -10.84 -0.79
N ASN A 268 15.04 -11.53 0.35
CA ASN A 268 16.33 -12.13 0.73
C ASN A 268 16.85 -13.15 -0.30
N ASP A 269 15.94 -13.80 -1.05
CA ASP A 269 16.29 -14.76 -2.11
C ASP A 269 16.60 -14.09 -3.46
N PHE A 270 16.46 -12.77 -3.56
CA PHE A 270 16.65 -12.00 -4.78
C PHE A 270 17.85 -11.03 -4.64
N PRO A 271 18.61 -10.79 -5.72
CA PRO A 271 19.69 -9.81 -5.66
C PRO A 271 19.16 -8.39 -5.46
N VAL A 272 19.93 -7.57 -4.77
CA VAL A 272 19.67 -6.12 -4.67
C VAL A 272 19.76 -5.50 -6.07
N GLN A 273 18.75 -4.70 -6.44
CA GLN A 273 18.65 -4.10 -7.78
C GLN A 273 19.46 -2.81 -7.90
N TYR A 274 20.79 -2.88 -7.70
CA TYR A 274 21.68 -1.72 -7.70
C TYR A 274 21.53 -0.80 -8.93
N GLY A 275 21.32 -1.37 -10.12
CA GLY A 275 21.12 -0.59 -11.35
C GLY A 275 19.85 0.28 -11.32
N LEU A 276 18.72 -0.26 -10.85
CA LEU A 276 17.49 0.51 -10.70
C LEU A 276 17.60 1.57 -9.61
N ILE A 277 18.28 1.25 -8.50
CA ILE A 277 18.56 2.21 -7.43
C ILE A 277 19.45 3.35 -7.93
N LEU A 278 20.44 3.06 -8.79
CA LEU A 278 21.26 4.11 -9.43
C LEU A 278 20.40 5.02 -10.33
N LEU A 279 19.50 4.44 -11.15
CA LEU A 279 18.58 5.25 -11.97
C LEU A 279 17.66 6.12 -11.11
N ALA A 280 17.12 5.58 -10.02
CA ALA A 280 16.33 6.34 -9.06
C ALA A 280 17.15 7.46 -8.40
N ALA A 281 18.41 7.21 -8.05
CA ALA A 281 19.32 8.20 -7.49
C ALA A 281 19.63 9.33 -8.49
N VAL A 282 19.83 9.01 -9.77
CA VAL A 282 19.98 10.00 -10.84
C VAL A 282 18.72 10.85 -10.97
N GLY A 283 17.53 10.23 -10.95
CA GLY A 283 16.26 10.95 -10.93
C GLY A 283 16.13 11.88 -9.73
N GLY A 284 16.48 11.39 -8.52
CA GLY A 284 16.50 12.19 -7.30
C GLY A 284 17.47 13.37 -7.37
N PHE A 285 18.66 13.17 -7.93
CA PHE A 285 19.63 14.25 -8.18
C PHE A 285 19.09 15.28 -9.17
N MET A 286 18.39 14.86 -10.22
CA MET A 286 17.74 15.77 -11.15
C MET A 286 16.65 16.61 -10.46
N LEU A 287 15.84 16.01 -9.57
CA LEU A 287 14.86 16.74 -8.76
C LEU A 287 15.55 17.77 -7.87
N LEU A 288 16.69 17.42 -7.27
CA LEU A 288 17.50 18.32 -6.43
C LEU A 288 18.00 19.53 -7.24
N VAL A 289 18.61 19.30 -8.40
CA VAL A 289 19.12 20.37 -9.30
C VAL A 289 17.98 21.28 -9.77
N LYS A 290 16.81 20.69 -10.05
CA LYS A 290 15.59 21.43 -10.45
C LYS A 290 14.83 22.05 -9.27
N LYS A 291 15.32 21.88 -8.03
CA LYS A 291 14.72 22.39 -6.79
C LYS A 291 13.28 21.89 -6.57
N ILE A 292 13.00 20.66 -6.97
CA ILE A 292 11.71 19.97 -6.75
C ILE A 292 11.83 19.18 -5.45
N TRP A 293 11.59 19.86 -4.32
CA TRP A 293 11.93 19.34 -2.99
C TRP A 293 10.94 18.33 -2.43
N TRP A 294 9.65 18.48 -2.71
CA TRP A 294 8.61 17.72 -2.04
C TRP A 294 8.71 16.18 -2.22
N PRO A 295 9.08 15.61 -3.40
CA PRO A 295 9.25 14.16 -3.52
C PRO A 295 10.48 13.66 -2.75
N LEU A 296 11.54 14.47 -2.69
CA LEU A 296 12.76 14.15 -1.93
C LEU A 296 12.47 14.13 -0.42
N ALA A 297 11.66 15.07 0.06
CA ALA A 297 11.21 15.10 1.45
C ALA A 297 10.35 13.88 1.80
N VAL A 298 9.43 13.48 0.91
CA VAL A 298 8.63 12.25 1.07
C VAL A 298 9.52 11.02 1.11
N TRP A 299 10.48 10.88 0.18
CA TRP A 299 11.40 9.76 0.16
C TRP A 299 12.23 9.67 1.45
N LEU A 300 12.80 10.79 1.90
CA LEU A 300 13.59 10.84 3.13
C LEU A 300 12.74 10.46 4.36
N LEU A 301 11.51 10.98 4.45
CA LEU A 301 10.59 10.65 5.52
C LEU A 301 10.24 9.15 5.51
N LEU A 302 9.97 8.57 4.35
CA LEU A 302 9.68 7.14 4.24
C LEU A 302 10.88 6.27 4.63
N VAL A 303 12.10 6.67 4.28
CA VAL A 303 13.33 5.99 4.74
C VAL A 303 13.42 6.02 6.28
N VAL A 304 13.21 7.20 6.88
CA VAL A 304 13.20 7.38 8.34
C VAL A 304 12.13 6.52 9.00
N MET A 305 10.89 6.55 8.48
CA MET A 305 9.77 5.77 9.00
C MET A 305 10.04 4.27 8.92
N ASN A 306 10.60 3.79 7.81
CA ASN A 306 10.92 2.38 7.62
C ASN A 306 11.97 1.90 8.63
N VAL A 307 13.08 2.65 8.80
CA VAL A 307 14.12 2.32 9.79
C VAL A 307 13.55 2.29 11.21
N ASN A 308 12.70 3.26 11.57
CA ASN A 308 12.07 3.32 12.88
C ASN A 308 11.03 2.19 13.09
N ALA A 309 10.32 1.78 12.03
CA ALA A 309 9.36 0.68 12.09
C ALA A 309 10.05 -0.67 12.35
N GLY A 310 11.18 -0.94 11.69
CA GLY A 310 11.97 -2.16 11.91
C GLY A 310 12.78 -2.15 13.21
N THR A 311 13.30 -0.98 13.59
CA THR A 311 14.06 -0.76 14.84
C THR A 311 13.71 0.58 15.48
N ARG A 312 12.78 0.54 16.43
CA ARG A 312 12.30 1.72 17.15
C ARG A 312 13.47 2.51 17.75
N TRP A 313 13.52 3.80 17.46
CA TRP A 313 14.58 4.66 17.99
C TRP A 313 14.50 4.89 19.49
N ALA A 314 13.28 4.84 20.05
CA ALA A 314 13.00 5.05 21.47
C ALA A 314 13.09 3.78 22.34
N ALA A 315 13.20 2.58 21.75
CA ALA A 315 13.37 1.34 22.51
C ALA A 315 14.85 1.11 22.82
N ARG A 316 15.38 1.85 23.79
CA ARG A 316 16.72 1.65 24.34
C ARG A 316 16.61 1.35 25.82
N SER A 317 16.20 0.13 26.20
CA SER A 317 16.55 -0.47 27.51
C SER A 317 16.05 -1.89 27.81
N GLU A 318 15.22 -2.56 27.00
CA GLU A 318 14.93 -3.98 27.29
C GLU A 318 15.94 -4.89 26.60
N ARG A 319 17.14 -4.98 27.21
CA ARG A 319 17.92 -6.20 27.11
C ARG A 319 17.06 -7.29 27.74
N TRP A 320 16.62 -8.25 26.93
CA TRP A 320 16.21 -9.53 27.48
C TRP A 320 17.35 -10.05 28.37
N PRO A 321 17.13 -10.35 29.67
CA PRO A 321 18.20 -10.86 30.51
C PRO A 321 18.66 -12.20 29.95
N ALA A 322 19.90 -12.24 29.46
CA ALA A 322 20.63 -13.48 29.36
C ALA A 322 20.92 -13.94 30.79
N GLY A 323 20.15 -14.92 31.28
CA GLY A 323 20.45 -15.64 32.52
C GLY A 323 19.35 -15.63 33.56
N SER A 324 18.53 -16.67 33.55
CA SER A 324 18.03 -17.31 34.77
C SER A 324 17.95 -18.82 34.55
N ALA A 325 19.13 -19.44 34.58
CA ALA A 325 19.22 -20.86 34.89
C ALA A 325 19.05 -21.03 36.42
N ASN A 326 18.34 -22.12 36.79
CA ASN A 326 18.03 -22.65 38.13
C ASN A 326 16.89 -21.92 38.90
N SER A 327 15.91 -22.61 39.48
CA SER A 327 15.91 -23.96 40.08
C SER A 327 14.51 -24.60 40.17
N SER A 328 14.45 -25.93 39.96
CA SER A 328 13.52 -26.95 40.53
C SER A 328 12.01 -26.70 40.45
N THR A 329 11.20 -27.53 39.78
CA THR A 329 10.92 -28.90 40.26
C THR A 329 10.69 -29.91 39.14
N THR A 330 11.32 -31.06 39.33
CA THR A 330 11.09 -32.36 38.69
C THR A 330 9.63 -32.81 38.66
N THR A 331 9.13 -33.16 37.48
CA THR A 331 8.35 -34.40 37.28
C THR A 331 8.71 -35.00 35.93
N ARG A 332 9.41 -36.13 36.01
CA ARG A 332 9.77 -37.03 34.91
C ARG A 332 8.50 -37.79 34.49
N ALA A 333 8.04 -37.60 33.26
CA ALA A 333 7.20 -38.59 32.58
C ALA A 333 7.58 -38.57 31.10
N GLY A 334 8.29 -39.62 30.68
CA GLY A 334 8.76 -39.75 29.31
C GLY A 334 7.66 -40.17 28.36
N SER A 335 7.72 -39.67 27.14
CA SER A 335 7.25 -40.41 25.97
C SER A 335 8.04 -39.92 24.75
N ARG A 336 8.48 -40.92 23.97
CA ARG A 336 9.41 -40.83 22.84
C ARG A 336 8.73 -40.11 21.65
N GLN A 337 9.47 -39.24 20.98
CA GLN A 337 9.20 -38.86 19.58
C GLN A 337 9.32 -40.09 18.68
N PRO A 338 8.36 -40.37 17.78
CA PRO A 338 8.62 -41.17 16.59
C PRO A 338 9.16 -40.29 15.45
N PRO A 339 9.92 -40.87 14.51
CA PRO A 339 10.70 -40.13 13.52
C PRO A 339 9.84 -39.64 12.35
N ARG A 340 10.36 -38.59 11.70
CA ARG A 340 9.92 -38.09 10.40
C ARG A 340 9.93 -39.20 9.35
N CYS A 341 8.88 -39.31 8.55
CA CYS A 341 8.88 -39.89 7.21
C CYS A 341 7.73 -39.32 6.36
N CYS A 342 8.05 -39.15 5.07
CA CYS A 342 7.25 -38.72 3.91
C CYS A 342 7.02 -37.21 3.75
#